data_AF-A0A1S1RAQ0-F1
#
_entry.id   AF-A0A1S1RAQ0-F1
#
_cell.length_a   1.000
_cell.length_b   1.000
_cell.length_c   1.000
_cell.angle_alpha   90.00
_cell.angle_beta   90.00
_cell.angle_gamma   90.00
#
_symmetry.space_group_name_H-M   'P 1'
#
loop_
_entity.id
_entity.type
_entity.pdbx_description
1 polymer ?
#
loop_
_entity_poly.entity_id
_entity_poly.type
_entity_poly.pdbx_seq_one_letter_code
_entity_poly.pdbx_strand_id
1 'polypeptide(L)'
;MSSGRAWRPVAGLRPVTLQPGGGLGSPDRSPDTPTSHAPSPNRPARAVRRPRRSARGEPPAEPRRPWRSTIPGSWRRLPWRPSRQFAWRFLMPARGGRARAGLGVLFLCAAAALVATGRGAAPTELELTDGGVWLATTSTGTLTHLSGPAGRADAAVTVPGAVGRDLTVARTGAAVLVADPGSGQVHLVDPARLASVRSADLGPGVTIVTSATAAYAVDPASGRVRRLTRDDLAGAGPVLELPPPLGRAALTDDGTLWVPVRSAGTVVALRDGAAEPPHPVAPPGNAVDVVLAGGHPLAVDTTAATVTAPDTGRVIALPPAGPTSGPLPGLLAPPRTDGGPVPLLDPATRRLFLVDVDQGLVTTVTIPDIPGSGQLGTPVVHAGHGYVPDSALGVVLDYDIARGGFGDPVPVAAPADQPRLTVAVDGDLVWINDLAGPNAVLIDGRGRTAIAKQPPDLAGLATEAARPLPPAPPLPTARRPSAPGPARDPGPATPTAPAAPTGTAAPRTTSTGPPTPPGRTTPEPTIVPPPTPPPPTGPPPTGPPRTAPPDGTPPPLPSPTVVPRPTTTPPGTDLG
;
A
#
# COMPACT_ATOMS: atom_id res chain seq x y z
N MET A 1 -83.83 -8.83 -31.69
CA MET A 1 -84.84 -9.23 -30.68
C MET A 1 -84.16 -9.20 -29.31
N SER A 2 -84.72 -8.39 -28.40
CA SER A 2 -84.49 -8.28 -26.93
C SER A 2 -83.05 -8.11 -26.43
N SER A 3 -82.65 -7.14 -25.60
CA SER A 3 -83.27 -6.02 -24.85
C SER A 3 -82.09 -5.22 -24.25
N GLY A 4 -81.94 -3.91 -24.48
CA GLY A 4 -82.22 -2.81 -23.52
C GLY A 4 -81.48 -2.95 -22.17
N ARG A 5 -80.59 -2.04 -21.72
CA ARG A 5 -80.78 -0.59 -21.53
C ARG A 5 -79.45 0.20 -21.51
N ALA A 6 -79.49 1.41 -22.06
CA ALA A 6 -78.55 2.54 -21.93
C ALA A 6 -78.83 3.34 -20.63
N TRP A 7 -77.99 4.24 -20.06
CA TRP A 7 -77.46 5.56 -20.51
C TRP A 7 -76.40 6.01 -19.45
N ARG A 8 -75.17 6.49 -19.72
CA ARG A 8 -74.64 7.80 -20.24
C ARG A 8 -74.54 8.98 -19.21
N PRO A 9 -73.61 9.95 -19.39
CA PRO A 9 -72.59 10.42 -18.39
C PRO A 9 -72.66 11.93 -18.02
N VAL A 10 -71.80 12.44 -17.10
CA VAL A 10 -71.39 13.88 -16.98
C VAL A 10 -69.98 14.05 -16.35
N ALA A 11 -69.27 15.08 -16.86
CA ALA A 11 -68.01 15.78 -16.52
C ALA A 11 -67.79 16.17 -15.03
N GLY A 12 -66.63 16.65 -14.53
CA GLY A 12 -65.36 17.10 -15.12
C GLY A 12 -64.41 17.73 -14.06
N LEU A 13 -63.34 18.37 -14.54
CA LEU A 13 -62.44 19.36 -13.89
C LEU A 13 -61.20 18.92 -13.05
N ARG A 14 -60.06 18.96 -13.76
CA ARG A 14 -58.69 19.50 -13.54
C ARG A 14 -58.09 19.85 -12.14
N PRO A 15 -56.74 19.85 -12.03
CA PRO A 15 -55.97 19.77 -10.78
C PRO A 15 -55.47 21.14 -10.24
N VAL A 16 -55.07 21.20 -8.96
CA VAL A 16 -54.45 22.37 -8.33
C VAL A 16 -53.10 22.02 -7.68
N THR A 17 -52.19 22.95 -7.92
CA THR A 17 -50.76 23.07 -7.64
C THR A 17 -50.41 23.23 -6.15
N LEU A 18 -49.27 22.67 -5.73
CA LEU A 18 -48.57 22.96 -4.47
C LEU A 18 -47.57 24.10 -4.65
N GLN A 19 -47.55 25.06 -3.72
CA GLN A 19 -46.51 26.10 -3.62
C GLN A 19 -46.05 26.26 -2.15
N PRO A 20 -44.76 26.54 -1.86
CA PRO A 20 -44.18 26.53 -0.51
C PRO A 20 -43.86 27.93 0.06
N GLY A 21 -43.60 27.98 1.37
CA GLY A 21 -43.04 29.09 2.16
C GLY A 21 -43.36 28.87 3.64
N GLY A 22 -42.47 28.94 4.64
CA GLY A 22 -41.26 29.72 4.84
C GLY A 22 -41.46 30.58 6.11
N GLY A 23 -40.57 30.51 7.10
CA GLY A 23 -40.59 31.48 8.21
C GLY A 23 -40.03 31.00 9.55
N LEU A 24 -38.85 31.53 9.90
CA LEU A 24 -38.08 31.35 11.14
C LEU A 24 -38.73 31.98 12.40
N GLY A 25 -38.40 31.44 13.58
CA GLY A 25 -38.60 32.11 14.86
C GLY A 25 -38.10 31.29 16.07
N SER A 26 -37.04 31.76 16.71
CA SER A 26 -36.51 31.39 18.04
C SER A 26 -35.92 32.68 18.64
N PRO A 27 -35.57 32.81 19.95
CA PRO A 27 -35.70 31.87 21.08
C PRO A 27 -36.26 32.54 22.38
N ASP A 28 -36.23 31.77 23.48
CA ASP A 28 -35.74 32.15 24.82
C ASP A 28 -36.75 32.10 25.99
N ARG A 29 -36.58 31.09 26.87
CA ARG A 29 -36.44 31.20 28.34
C ARG A 29 -36.43 29.83 29.04
N SER A 30 -35.31 29.53 29.69
CA SER A 30 -35.21 28.72 30.93
C SER A 30 -35.40 29.65 32.15
N PRO A 31 -35.37 29.23 33.44
CA PRO A 31 -35.11 27.89 34.02
C PRO A 31 -36.09 27.46 35.14
N ASP A 32 -36.01 26.21 35.61
CA ASP A 32 -36.02 25.85 37.05
C ASP A 32 -35.71 24.36 37.26
N THR A 33 -34.97 24.07 38.34
CA THR A 33 -34.52 22.77 38.86
C THR A 33 -34.77 22.77 40.38
N PRO A 34 -34.43 21.73 41.18
CA PRO A 34 -34.75 20.30 41.14
C PRO A 34 -35.27 19.80 42.52
N THR A 35 -35.84 18.58 42.67
CA THR A 35 -35.74 17.81 43.95
C THR A 35 -36.03 16.31 43.81
N SER A 36 -35.39 15.54 44.71
CA SER A 36 -35.19 14.08 44.79
C SER A 36 -36.15 13.36 45.77
N HIS A 37 -36.10 12.01 45.71
CA HIS A 37 -36.48 10.97 46.71
C HIS A 37 -37.93 10.46 46.81
N ALA A 38 -38.14 9.16 46.54
CA ALA A 38 -38.28 8.08 47.55
C ALA A 38 -38.69 6.71 46.93
N PRO A 39 -38.39 5.56 47.59
CA PRO A 39 -38.55 4.19 47.05
C PRO A 39 -39.83 3.47 47.54
N SER A 40 -40.21 2.36 46.89
CA SER A 40 -41.38 1.54 47.26
C SER A 40 -41.00 0.05 47.50
N PRO A 41 -41.64 -0.67 48.45
CA PRO A 41 -41.10 -1.90 49.04
C PRO A 41 -41.74 -3.22 48.57
N ASN A 42 -41.01 -4.28 48.95
CA ASN A 42 -41.19 -5.71 48.73
C ASN A 42 -42.45 -6.34 49.39
N ARG A 43 -42.99 -7.41 48.80
CA ARG A 43 -43.89 -8.38 49.47
C ARG A 43 -43.55 -9.83 49.07
N PRO A 44 -43.58 -10.82 50.00
CA PRO A 44 -43.04 -12.17 49.79
C PRO A 44 -44.12 -13.25 49.64
N ALA A 45 -43.76 -14.45 49.12
CA ALA A 45 -44.17 -15.74 49.70
C ALA A 45 -43.63 -16.97 48.95
N ARG A 46 -43.36 -18.00 49.76
CA ARG A 46 -43.68 -19.45 49.60
C ARG A 46 -42.55 -20.42 49.23
N ALA A 47 -42.12 -21.14 50.26
CA ALA A 47 -41.43 -22.42 50.21
C ALA A 47 -42.42 -23.58 50.07
N VAL A 48 -42.12 -24.60 49.24
CA VAL A 48 -42.60 -26.00 49.39
C VAL A 48 -41.62 -27.01 48.76
N ARG A 49 -41.15 -27.93 49.62
CA ARG A 49 -40.78 -29.36 49.50
C ARG A 49 -39.98 -29.95 48.31
N ARG A 50 -38.96 -30.72 48.73
CA ARG A 50 -38.32 -31.86 48.04
C ARG A 50 -39.25 -33.06 47.84
N PRO A 51 -38.90 -33.94 46.88
CA PRO A 51 -38.70 -35.36 47.20
C PRO A 51 -37.35 -35.93 46.72
N ARG A 52 -37.04 -37.16 47.18
CA ARG A 52 -35.76 -37.91 47.11
C ARG A 52 -35.75 -38.97 45.99
N ARG A 53 -34.52 -39.31 45.54
CA ARG A 53 -34.02 -40.58 44.91
C ARG A 53 -34.43 -40.81 43.43
N SER A 54 -33.57 -41.26 42.50
CA SER A 54 -32.43 -42.20 42.57
C SER A 54 -31.40 -41.96 41.44
N ALA A 55 -30.20 -42.50 41.65
CA ALA A 55 -28.97 -42.41 40.86
C ALA A 55 -29.00 -43.02 39.45
N ARG A 56 -28.14 -42.52 38.54
CA ARG A 56 -26.88 -43.18 38.07
C ARG A 56 -26.50 -42.64 36.67
N GLY A 57 -25.26 -42.17 36.51
CA GLY A 57 -24.59 -42.00 35.21
C GLY A 57 -24.17 -40.58 34.85
N GLU A 58 -22.96 -40.19 35.28
CA GLU A 58 -22.17 -39.09 34.70
C GLU A 58 -21.02 -39.72 33.88
N PRO A 59 -20.62 -39.10 32.76
CA PRO A 59 -19.20 -38.68 32.64
C PRO A 59 -19.07 -37.25 32.07
N PRO A 60 -17.85 -36.65 32.14
CA PRO A 60 -17.70 -35.32 32.74
C PRO A 60 -17.64 -34.16 31.73
N ALA A 61 -18.06 -32.99 32.23
CA ALA A 61 -17.78 -31.69 31.65
C ALA A 61 -16.33 -31.28 31.94
N GLU A 62 -15.58 -30.91 30.90
CA GLU A 62 -14.24 -30.35 31.03
C GLU A 62 -14.29 -28.80 30.96
N PRO A 63 -13.49 -28.08 31.77
CA PRO A 63 -13.84 -26.72 32.19
C PRO A 63 -13.29 -25.62 31.28
N ARG A 64 -14.13 -24.60 31.07
CA ARG A 64 -13.72 -23.25 30.67
C ARG A 64 -12.61 -22.74 31.60
N ARG A 65 -11.41 -22.51 31.05
CA ARG A 65 -10.33 -21.82 31.76
C ARG A 65 -10.42 -20.31 31.53
N PRO A 66 -10.46 -19.47 32.58
CA PRO A 66 -10.28 -18.04 32.43
C PRO A 66 -8.81 -17.70 32.18
N TRP A 67 -8.59 -16.75 31.26
CA TRP A 67 -7.31 -16.12 30.96
C TRP A 67 -6.69 -15.57 32.25
N ARG A 68 -5.56 -16.15 32.69
CA ARG A 68 -4.76 -15.62 33.80
C ARG A 68 -3.60 -14.84 33.23
N SER A 69 -3.59 -13.54 33.50
CA SER A 69 -2.43 -12.69 33.37
C SER A 69 -1.30 -13.24 34.26
N THR A 70 -0.12 -13.40 33.68
CA THR A 70 1.13 -13.45 34.44
C THR A 70 2.12 -12.57 33.72
N ILE A 71 2.17 -11.33 34.17
CA ILE A 71 3.30 -10.42 33.96
C ILE A 71 4.34 -10.78 35.03
N PRO A 72 5.60 -11.04 34.67
CA PRO A 72 6.71 -10.75 35.56
C PRO A 72 7.44 -9.53 35.03
N GLY A 73 7.27 -8.41 35.73
CA GLY A 73 8.24 -7.32 35.69
C GLY A 73 9.49 -7.74 36.44
N SER A 74 10.67 -7.49 35.85
CA SER A 74 11.83 -6.87 36.50
C SER A 74 13.07 -7.07 35.64
N TRP A 75 13.47 -6.00 34.94
CA TRP A 75 14.77 -5.93 34.30
C TRP A 75 15.84 -5.76 35.38
N ARG A 76 16.32 -6.87 35.96
CA ARG A 76 17.57 -6.87 36.72
C ARG A 76 18.72 -6.93 35.73
N ARG A 77 19.44 -5.81 35.62
CA ARG A 77 20.78 -5.75 35.02
C ARG A 77 21.68 -6.75 35.75
N LEU A 78 22.16 -7.78 35.06
CA LEU A 78 23.33 -8.53 35.48
C LEU A 78 24.51 -8.19 34.55
N PRO A 79 25.70 -7.93 35.09
CA PRO A 79 26.85 -7.53 34.32
C PRO A 79 27.44 -8.73 33.56
N TRP A 80 27.58 -8.56 32.25
CA TRP A 80 28.29 -9.50 31.39
C TRP A 80 29.79 -9.40 31.70
N ARG A 81 30.35 -10.42 32.35
CA ARG A 81 31.80 -10.60 32.50
C ARG A 81 32.31 -11.49 31.38
N PRO A 82 33.36 -11.09 30.63
CA PRO A 82 33.91 -11.92 29.57
C PRO A 82 34.80 -13.01 30.17
N SER A 83 34.42 -14.28 29.97
CA SER A 83 35.31 -15.41 30.21
C SER A 83 36.24 -15.61 29.02
N ARG A 84 37.51 -15.71 29.35
CA ARG A 84 38.68 -15.77 28.47
C ARG A 84 38.86 -17.14 27.81
N GLN A 85 39.75 -17.12 26.81
CA GLN A 85 40.72 -18.15 26.39
C GLN A 85 40.41 -18.91 25.09
N PHE A 86 40.79 -18.31 23.95
CA PHE A 86 41.34 -19.06 22.82
C PHE A 86 42.80 -18.68 22.64
N ALA A 87 43.68 -19.57 23.06
CA ALA A 87 45.13 -19.43 22.94
C ALA A 87 45.56 -19.84 21.53
N TRP A 88 45.93 -18.88 20.69
CA TRP A 88 46.68 -19.15 19.46
C TRP A 88 48.16 -19.31 19.82
N ARG A 89 48.62 -20.56 19.91
CA ARG A 89 50.02 -20.90 20.13
C ARG A 89 50.77 -20.82 18.81
N PHE A 90 51.30 -19.64 18.49
CA PHE A 90 52.29 -19.48 17.42
C PHE A 90 53.58 -20.21 17.81
N LEU A 91 53.90 -21.29 17.10
CA LEU A 91 55.24 -21.87 17.08
C LEU A 91 56.13 -20.98 16.21
N MET A 92 57.02 -20.21 16.85
CA MET A 92 58.20 -19.64 16.20
C MET A 92 59.35 -20.65 16.28
N PRO A 93 60.00 -21.02 15.17
CA PRO A 93 61.39 -21.46 15.20
C PRO A 93 62.29 -20.24 15.05
N ALA A 94 63.06 -19.95 16.11
CA ALA A 94 64.26 -19.14 16.00
C ALA A 94 65.42 -20.01 15.48
N ARG A 95 66.10 -19.57 14.41
CA ARG A 95 67.57 -19.41 14.32
C ARG A 95 68.03 -19.11 12.89
N GLY A 96 68.82 -18.04 12.76
CA GLY A 96 69.96 -17.98 11.83
C GLY A 96 69.87 -17.05 10.63
N GLY A 97 70.76 -16.04 10.59
CA GLY A 97 71.51 -15.71 9.36
C GLY A 97 71.04 -14.54 8.49
N ARG A 98 71.51 -13.33 8.82
CA ARG A 98 72.01 -12.27 7.90
C ARG A 98 71.49 -12.28 6.44
N ALA A 99 70.37 -11.62 6.17
CA ALA A 99 70.05 -10.99 4.86
C ALA A 99 68.79 -10.12 4.98
N ARG A 100 68.89 -8.90 5.53
CA ARG A 100 67.72 -7.98 5.68
C ARG A 100 68.02 -6.53 5.30
N ALA A 101 68.55 -6.30 4.10
CA ALA A 101 68.64 -4.94 3.56
C ALA A 101 68.21 -4.80 2.07
N GLY A 102 67.86 -5.88 1.37
CA GLY A 102 67.52 -5.80 -0.07
C GLY A 102 66.05 -6.02 -0.44
N LEU A 103 65.25 -6.65 0.42
CA LEU A 103 63.90 -7.11 0.03
C LEU A 103 62.77 -6.14 0.37
N GLY A 104 62.99 -5.22 1.32
CA GLY A 104 61.98 -4.23 1.72
C GLY A 104 61.76 -3.14 0.66
N VAL A 105 62.82 -2.73 -0.04
CA VAL A 105 62.74 -1.67 -1.07
C VAL A 105 62.06 -2.18 -2.34
N LEU A 106 62.26 -3.45 -2.72
CA LEU A 106 61.61 -4.02 -3.89
C LEU A 106 60.09 -4.19 -3.69
N PHE A 107 59.65 -4.58 -2.48
CA PHE A 107 58.23 -4.69 -2.15
C PHE A 107 57.54 -3.32 -2.08
N LEU A 108 58.25 -2.29 -1.59
CA LEU A 108 57.74 -0.92 -1.55
C LEU A 108 57.62 -0.31 -2.96
N CYS A 109 58.59 -0.58 -3.85
CA CYS A 109 58.53 -0.14 -5.24
C CYS A 109 57.47 -0.89 -6.07
N ALA A 110 57.24 -2.18 -5.82
CA ALA A 110 56.17 -2.93 -6.46
C ALA A 110 54.78 -2.47 -6.00
N ALA A 111 54.62 -2.14 -4.71
CA ALA A 111 53.38 -1.56 -4.19
C ALA A 111 53.13 -0.14 -4.75
N ALA A 112 54.17 0.69 -4.88
CA ALA A 112 54.06 2.02 -5.48
C ALA A 112 53.77 1.98 -6.99
N ALA A 113 54.32 1.00 -7.72
CA ALA A 113 54.01 0.78 -9.13
C ALA A 113 52.55 0.32 -9.35
N LEU A 114 51.98 -0.48 -8.43
CA LEU A 114 50.59 -0.92 -8.51
C LEU A 114 49.59 0.22 -8.23
N VAL A 115 49.96 1.19 -7.38
CA VAL A 115 49.18 2.42 -7.15
C VAL A 115 49.25 3.38 -8.35
N ALA A 116 50.38 3.41 -9.07
CA ALA A 116 50.57 4.28 -10.23
C ALA A 116 49.91 3.77 -11.52
N THR A 117 49.61 2.47 -11.63
CA THR A 117 48.86 1.90 -12.75
C THR A 117 47.41 1.63 -12.39
N GLY A 118 46.76 2.57 -11.70
CA GLY A 118 45.34 2.53 -11.32
C GLY A 118 44.41 2.40 -12.53
N ARG A 119 44.37 1.20 -13.11
CA ARG A 119 43.17 0.66 -13.73
C ARG A 119 42.20 0.50 -12.57
N GLY A 120 41.17 1.35 -12.54
CA GLY A 120 40.13 1.27 -11.53
C GLY A 120 39.72 -0.18 -11.37
N ALA A 121 39.81 -0.70 -10.14
CA ALA A 121 39.14 -1.94 -9.82
C ALA A 121 37.69 -1.74 -10.28
N ALA A 122 37.25 -2.58 -11.21
CA ALA A 122 35.84 -2.62 -11.58
C ALA A 122 35.05 -2.73 -10.25
N PRO A 123 33.99 -1.95 -10.05
CA PRO A 123 33.18 -2.07 -8.85
C PRO A 123 32.80 -3.56 -8.71
N THR A 124 33.19 -4.17 -7.59
CA THR A 124 32.74 -5.51 -7.25
C THR A 124 31.22 -5.44 -7.21
N GLU A 125 30.58 -5.99 -8.23
CA GLU A 125 29.14 -6.01 -8.37
C GLU A 125 28.59 -6.80 -7.19
N LEU A 126 27.91 -6.13 -6.27
CA LEU A 126 27.26 -6.81 -5.15
C LEU A 126 26.00 -7.45 -5.73
N GLU A 127 26.03 -8.77 -5.89
CA GLU A 127 24.88 -9.56 -6.36
C GLU A 127 23.86 -9.66 -5.21
N LEU A 128 23.10 -8.58 -5.03
CA LEU A 128 22.01 -8.44 -4.06
C LEU A 128 20.67 -8.97 -4.61
N THR A 129 20.67 -9.59 -5.79
CA THR A 129 19.43 -9.95 -6.50
C THR A 129 18.78 -11.23 -6.00
N ASP A 130 19.52 -12.09 -5.29
CA ASP A 130 19.07 -13.45 -5.05
C ASP A 130 18.73 -13.68 -3.56
N GLY A 131 17.48 -13.34 -3.22
CA GLY A 131 16.79 -13.85 -2.04
C GLY A 131 16.66 -12.89 -0.85
N GLY A 132 16.24 -11.64 -1.07
CA GLY A 132 16.03 -10.67 0.01
C GLY A 132 15.04 -9.56 -0.31
N VAL A 133 14.75 -8.71 0.68
CA VAL A 133 13.79 -7.60 0.58
C VAL A 133 14.45 -6.27 0.89
N TRP A 134 14.03 -5.21 0.20
CA TRP A 134 14.38 -3.83 0.56
C TRP A 134 13.29 -3.23 1.45
N LEU A 135 13.64 -2.83 2.66
CA LEU A 135 12.73 -2.22 3.64
C LEU A 135 13.12 -0.78 3.93
N ALA A 136 12.13 0.09 4.01
CA ALA A 136 12.32 1.48 4.39
C ALA A 136 12.37 1.66 5.92
N THR A 137 13.16 2.65 6.35
CA THR A 137 13.17 3.19 7.72
C THR A 137 12.95 4.70 7.64
N THR A 138 11.79 5.16 8.10
CA THR A 138 11.36 6.57 7.94
C THR A 138 12.20 7.52 8.78
N SER A 139 12.56 7.13 10.00
CA SER A 139 13.36 7.95 10.93
C SER A 139 14.74 8.31 10.39
N THR A 140 15.31 7.47 9.51
CA THR A 140 16.63 7.67 8.91
C THR A 140 16.59 7.91 7.40
N GLY A 141 15.42 7.88 6.76
CA GLY A 141 15.28 8.03 5.30
C GLY A 141 16.10 6.99 4.52
N THR A 142 16.27 5.79 5.08
CA THR A 142 17.18 4.77 4.55
C THR A 142 16.41 3.55 4.10
N LEU A 143 16.80 2.97 2.97
CA LEU A 143 16.42 1.62 2.57
C LEU A 143 17.48 0.64 3.06
N THR A 144 17.05 -0.48 3.59
CA THR A 144 17.93 -1.57 4.02
C THR A 144 17.54 -2.83 3.26
N HIS A 145 18.51 -3.48 2.63
CA HIS A 145 18.34 -4.83 2.12
C HIS A 145 18.53 -5.84 3.24
N LEU A 146 17.57 -6.76 3.37
CA LEU A 146 17.64 -7.91 4.25
C LEU A 146 17.78 -9.17 3.42
N SER A 147 18.85 -9.92 3.64
CA SER A 147 19.04 -11.24 3.05
C SER A 147 18.18 -12.27 3.75
N GLY A 148 17.34 -12.97 2.99
CA GLY A 148 16.55 -14.11 3.44
C GLY A 148 17.43 -15.28 3.88
N PRO A 149 18.34 -15.80 3.03
CA PRO A 149 19.23 -16.90 3.40
C PRO A 149 20.09 -16.63 4.63
N ALA A 150 20.59 -15.40 4.79
CA ALA A 150 21.45 -15.03 5.92
C ALA A 150 20.68 -14.55 7.16
N GLY A 151 19.39 -14.23 7.02
CA GLY A 151 18.55 -13.72 8.12
C GLY A 151 19.08 -12.43 8.74
N ARG A 152 19.69 -11.54 7.94
CA ARG A 152 20.31 -10.29 8.44
C ARG A 152 20.33 -9.20 7.37
N ALA A 153 20.49 -7.96 7.81
CA ALA A 153 20.81 -6.84 6.91
C ALA A 153 22.22 -6.99 6.33
N ASP A 154 22.36 -6.70 5.03
CA ASP A 154 23.64 -6.79 4.31
C ASP A 154 23.96 -5.55 3.47
N ALA A 155 22.97 -4.73 3.14
CA ALA A 155 23.19 -3.43 2.50
C ALA A 155 22.17 -2.36 2.90
N ALA A 156 22.53 -1.10 2.68
CA ALA A 156 21.65 0.04 2.83
C ALA A 156 21.90 1.11 1.77
N VAL A 157 20.90 1.94 1.54
CA VAL A 157 20.94 3.13 0.69
C VAL A 157 20.21 4.27 1.38
N THR A 158 20.88 5.38 1.63
CA THR A 158 20.22 6.60 2.09
C THR A 158 19.53 7.28 0.93
N VAL A 159 18.21 7.51 1.03
CA VAL A 159 17.43 8.20 0.00
C VAL A 159 17.45 9.70 0.29
N PRO A 160 17.91 10.54 -0.66
CA PRO A 160 17.98 11.98 -0.45
C PRO A 160 16.62 12.58 -0.10
N GLY A 161 16.56 13.39 0.97
CA GLY A 161 15.34 14.10 1.38
C GLY A 161 14.25 13.22 2.00
N ALA A 162 14.50 11.93 2.22
CA ALA A 162 13.50 10.97 2.66
C ALA A 162 13.35 10.84 4.19
N VAL A 163 14.15 11.56 4.97
CA VAL A 163 14.07 11.52 6.45
C VAL A 163 12.70 12.03 6.91
N GLY A 164 12.03 11.24 7.74
CA GLY A 164 10.70 11.52 8.26
C GLY A 164 9.58 11.37 7.22
N ARG A 165 9.86 10.84 6.02
CA ARG A 165 8.87 10.61 4.97
C ARG A 165 8.32 9.20 5.03
N ASP A 166 7.05 9.06 4.65
CA ASP A 166 6.42 7.76 4.46
C ASP A 166 6.79 7.22 3.08
N LEU A 167 7.72 6.27 3.06
CA LEU A 167 8.25 5.69 1.83
C LEU A 167 7.52 4.41 1.49
N THR A 168 7.09 4.29 0.24
CA THR A 168 6.69 3.01 -0.36
C THR A 168 7.84 2.46 -1.20
N VAL A 169 8.05 1.15 -1.13
CA VAL A 169 9.14 0.46 -1.82
C VAL A 169 8.54 -0.58 -2.75
N ALA A 170 8.97 -0.58 -4.00
CA ALA A 170 8.55 -1.57 -4.99
C ALA A 170 9.75 -2.05 -5.83
N ARG A 171 9.81 -3.35 -6.09
CA ARG A 171 10.81 -3.92 -7.00
C ARG A 171 10.41 -3.57 -8.44
N THR A 172 11.39 -3.15 -9.24
CA THR A 172 11.17 -2.76 -10.63
C THR A 172 12.33 -3.28 -11.49
N GLY A 173 12.15 -4.48 -12.05
CA GLY A 173 13.23 -5.18 -12.75
C GLY A 173 14.43 -5.40 -11.83
N ALA A 174 15.62 -4.95 -12.24
CA ALA A 174 16.84 -5.00 -11.43
C ALA A 174 16.99 -3.85 -10.43
N ALA A 175 16.12 -2.83 -10.49
CA ALA A 175 16.16 -1.66 -9.63
C ALA A 175 15.08 -1.71 -8.54
N VAL A 176 15.22 -0.80 -7.58
CA VAL A 176 14.23 -0.57 -6.51
C VAL A 176 13.65 0.82 -6.70
N LEU A 177 12.33 0.91 -6.76
CA LEU A 177 11.61 2.17 -6.79
C LEU A 177 11.20 2.55 -5.37
N VAL A 178 11.47 3.79 -5.00
CA VAL A 178 11.02 4.38 -3.74
C VAL A 178 10.17 5.59 -4.05
N ALA A 179 8.96 5.65 -3.51
CA ALA A 179 8.10 6.82 -3.64
C ALA A 179 7.79 7.41 -2.27
N ASP A 180 7.75 8.75 -2.19
CA ASP A 180 7.10 9.49 -1.11
C ASP A 180 5.74 9.97 -1.64
N PRO A 181 4.62 9.29 -1.30
CA PRO A 181 3.29 9.65 -1.78
C PRO A 181 2.87 11.07 -1.36
N GLY A 182 3.42 11.59 -0.25
CA GLY A 182 3.08 12.90 0.27
C GLY A 182 3.66 14.04 -0.55
N SER A 183 4.88 13.89 -1.08
CA SER A 183 5.51 14.89 -1.96
C SER A 183 5.38 14.59 -3.45
N GLY A 184 5.14 13.33 -3.82
CA GLY A 184 5.21 12.88 -5.21
C GLY A 184 6.64 12.62 -5.71
N GLN A 185 7.64 12.70 -4.84
CA GLN A 185 9.03 12.39 -5.19
C GLN A 185 9.20 10.88 -5.32
N VAL A 186 9.90 10.49 -6.38
CA VAL A 186 10.20 9.11 -6.70
C VAL A 186 11.67 8.97 -6.99
N HIS A 187 12.30 7.94 -6.42
CA HIS A 187 13.70 7.61 -6.59
C HIS A 187 13.83 6.22 -7.19
N LEU A 188 14.71 6.10 -8.18
CA LEU A 188 15.22 4.81 -8.64
C LEU A 188 16.54 4.53 -7.93
N VAL A 189 16.60 3.42 -7.22
CA VAL A 189 17.78 2.93 -6.51
C VAL A 189 18.34 1.74 -7.25
N ASP A 190 19.65 1.78 -7.48
CA ASP A 190 20.42 0.70 -8.08
C ASP A 190 21.07 -0.11 -6.95
N PRO A 191 20.60 -1.35 -6.70
CA PRO A 191 21.16 -2.22 -5.67
C PRO A 191 22.66 -2.47 -5.84
N ALA A 192 23.15 -2.64 -7.07
CA ALA A 192 24.56 -2.95 -7.31
C ALA A 192 25.48 -1.77 -6.96
N ARG A 193 24.96 -0.53 -7.05
CA ARG A 193 25.69 0.70 -6.71
C ARG A 193 25.41 1.23 -5.31
N LEU A 194 24.43 0.65 -4.60
CA LEU A 194 23.94 1.13 -3.31
C LEU A 194 23.66 2.64 -3.32
N ALA A 195 23.03 3.12 -4.39
CA ALA A 195 22.81 4.55 -4.60
C ALA A 195 21.47 4.82 -5.30
N SER A 196 20.87 5.97 -4.98
CA SER A 196 19.84 6.55 -5.84
C SER A 196 20.50 7.05 -7.13
N VAL A 197 20.08 6.49 -8.27
CA VAL A 197 20.65 6.80 -9.60
C VAL A 197 19.80 7.77 -10.40
N ARG A 198 18.49 7.85 -10.09
CA ARG A 198 17.53 8.77 -10.72
C ARG A 198 16.49 9.22 -9.70
N SER A 199 15.90 10.38 -9.96
CA SER A 199 14.71 10.85 -9.27
C SER A 199 13.77 11.59 -10.22
N ALA A 200 12.48 11.55 -9.93
CA ALA A 200 11.44 12.28 -10.65
C ALA A 200 10.45 12.89 -9.65
N ASP A 201 9.96 14.08 -9.98
CA ASP A 201 8.83 14.70 -9.30
C ASP A 201 7.57 14.44 -10.12
N LEU A 202 6.66 13.64 -9.58
CA LEU A 202 5.37 13.36 -10.21
C LEU A 202 4.24 14.26 -9.69
N GLY A 203 4.51 15.06 -8.66
CA GLY A 203 3.51 15.84 -7.95
C GLY A 203 2.77 15.04 -6.86
N PRO A 204 2.27 15.72 -5.83
CA PRO A 204 1.66 15.07 -4.67
C PRO A 204 0.39 14.30 -5.07
N GLY A 205 0.16 13.16 -4.41
CA GLY A 205 -1.02 12.33 -4.65
C GLY A 205 -0.92 11.42 -5.88
N VAL A 206 0.10 11.57 -6.73
CA VAL A 206 0.40 10.61 -7.79
C VAL A 206 1.01 9.35 -7.19
N THR A 207 0.43 8.21 -7.56
CA THR A 207 0.91 6.89 -7.15
C THR A 207 1.63 6.21 -8.30
N ILE A 208 2.68 5.45 -8.01
CA ILE A 208 3.28 4.55 -8.99
C ILE A 208 2.85 3.13 -8.70
N VAL A 209 2.43 2.44 -9.76
CA VAL A 209 2.16 1.00 -9.74
C VAL A 209 3.16 0.31 -10.66
N THR A 210 3.93 -0.65 -10.13
CA THR A 210 4.98 -1.36 -10.88
C THR A 210 4.82 -2.87 -10.82
N SER A 211 5.32 -3.54 -11.86
CA SER A 211 5.50 -4.98 -11.95
C SER A 211 6.86 -5.29 -12.60
N ALA A 212 7.14 -6.56 -12.80
CA ALA A 212 8.32 -6.98 -13.56
C ALA A 212 8.33 -6.45 -15.00
N THR A 213 7.16 -6.20 -15.61
CA THR A 213 7.01 -5.91 -17.04
C THR A 213 6.62 -4.47 -17.36
N ALA A 214 5.99 -3.74 -16.43
CA ALA A 214 5.54 -2.37 -16.67
C ALA A 214 5.58 -1.49 -15.40
N ALA A 215 5.49 -0.18 -15.60
CA ALA A 215 5.31 0.82 -14.55
C ALA A 215 4.32 1.88 -15.03
N TYR A 216 3.47 2.38 -14.14
CA TYR A 216 2.50 3.44 -14.44
C TYR A 216 2.48 4.46 -13.31
N ALA A 217 2.37 5.74 -13.68
CA ALA A 217 1.95 6.81 -12.80
C ALA A 217 0.43 6.97 -12.91
N VAL A 218 -0.25 7.00 -11.76
CA VAL A 218 -1.70 7.16 -11.64
C VAL A 218 -1.96 8.34 -10.73
N ASP A 219 -2.60 9.38 -11.26
CA ASP A 219 -3.15 10.51 -10.51
C ASP A 219 -4.64 10.26 -10.26
N PRO A 220 -5.03 9.85 -9.03
CA PRO A 220 -6.41 9.51 -8.76
C PRO A 220 -7.35 10.72 -8.77
N ALA A 221 -6.83 11.93 -8.50
CA ALA A 221 -7.64 13.14 -8.36
C ALA A 221 -7.97 13.75 -9.72
N SER A 222 -7.00 13.78 -10.64
CA SER A 222 -7.23 14.29 -12.00
C SER A 222 -7.69 13.22 -12.99
N GLY A 223 -7.55 11.93 -12.66
CA GLY A 223 -7.91 10.84 -13.55
C GLY A 223 -6.84 10.49 -14.58
N ARG A 224 -5.62 11.00 -14.40
CA ARG A 224 -4.53 10.86 -15.36
C ARG A 224 -3.73 9.59 -15.11
N VAL A 225 -3.55 8.79 -16.16
CA VAL A 225 -2.73 7.58 -16.13
C VAL A 225 -1.67 7.67 -17.21
N ARG A 226 -0.41 7.44 -16.85
CA ARG A 226 0.71 7.47 -17.80
C ARG A 226 1.63 6.29 -17.56
N ARG A 227 1.93 5.54 -18.61
CA ARG A 227 2.96 4.49 -18.56
C ARG A 227 4.33 5.14 -18.39
N LEU A 228 5.20 4.51 -17.63
CA LEU A 228 6.56 4.98 -17.38
C LEU A 228 7.57 3.99 -17.96
N THR A 229 8.69 4.51 -18.43
CA THR A 229 9.89 3.71 -18.67
C THR A 229 10.51 3.35 -17.34
N ARG A 230 10.86 2.07 -17.16
CA ARG A 230 11.30 1.54 -15.86
C ARG A 230 12.63 2.10 -15.38
N ASP A 231 13.55 2.35 -16.33
CA ASP A 231 14.95 2.62 -16.03
C ASP A 231 15.25 4.11 -15.80
N ASP A 232 14.36 5.00 -16.22
CA ASP A 232 14.53 6.45 -16.07
C ASP A 232 13.29 7.18 -15.55
N LEU A 233 12.18 6.45 -15.31
CA LEU A 233 10.88 6.99 -14.87
C LEU A 233 10.28 8.01 -15.84
N ALA A 234 10.79 8.10 -17.07
CA ALA A 234 10.26 8.99 -18.08
C ALA A 234 8.87 8.51 -18.53
N GLY A 235 8.02 9.45 -18.95
CA GLY A 235 6.73 9.11 -19.54
C GLY A 235 6.91 8.32 -20.84
N ALA A 236 6.30 7.13 -20.90
CA ALA A 236 6.24 6.30 -22.09
C ALA A 236 4.85 6.44 -22.73
N GLY A 237 4.77 7.09 -23.89
CA GLY A 237 3.52 7.27 -24.63
C GLY A 237 2.59 8.38 -24.08
N PRO A 238 1.35 8.46 -24.59
CA PRO A 238 0.40 9.51 -24.22
C PRO A 238 -0.10 9.35 -22.78
N VAL A 239 -0.57 10.47 -22.20
CA VAL A 239 -1.35 10.45 -20.96
C VAL A 239 -2.77 10.04 -21.30
N LEU A 240 -3.27 9.00 -20.64
CA LEU A 240 -4.67 8.60 -20.71
C LEU A 240 -5.46 9.35 -19.64
N GLU A 241 -6.61 9.88 -20.05
CA GLU A 241 -7.55 10.58 -19.17
C GLU A 241 -8.75 9.67 -18.90
N LEU A 242 -8.94 9.27 -17.65
CA LEU A 242 -10.10 8.53 -17.17
C LEU A 242 -10.97 9.43 -16.30
N PRO A 243 -12.30 9.21 -16.19
CA PRO A 243 -13.14 10.02 -15.32
C PRO A 243 -12.70 9.93 -13.85
N PRO A 244 -12.32 11.03 -13.18
CA PRO A 244 -12.00 10.99 -11.76
C PRO A 244 -13.27 10.82 -10.89
N PRO A 245 -13.12 10.45 -9.60
CA PRO A 245 -11.88 10.00 -8.96
C PRO A 245 -11.56 8.53 -9.28
N LEU A 246 -10.27 8.22 -9.36
CA LEU A 246 -9.81 6.83 -9.49
C LEU A 246 -9.65 6.16 -8.12
N GLY A 247 -9.81 4.84 -8.08
CA GLY A 247 -9.43 4.02 -6.93
C GLY A 247 -7.98 3.57 -7.00
N ARG A 248 -7.54 2.80 -5.98
CA ARG A 248 -6.23 2.14 -5.97
C ARG A 248 -6.18 1.14 -7.12
N ALA A 249 -5.30 1.41 -8.07
CA ALA A 249 -5.05 0.54 -9.21
C ALA A 249 -4.09 -0.60 -8.85
N ALA A 250 -4.14 -1.69 -9.63
CA ALA A 250 -3.20 -2.80 -9.50
C ALA A 250 -2.67 -3.22 -10.87
N LEU A 251 -1.41 -3.67 -10.91
CA LEU A 251 -0.73 -4.06 -12.13
C LEU A 251 -0.41 -5.55 -12.10
N THR A 252 -0.99 -6.26 -13.05
CA THR A 252 -0.74 -7.70 -13.25
C THR A 252 0.62 -7.92 -13.90
N ASP A 253 1.16 -9.13 -13.76
CA ASP A 253 2.52 -9.44 -14.22
C ASP A 253 2.66 -9.42 -15.74
N ASP A 254 1.56 -9.57 -16.48
CA ASP A 254 1.52 -9.44 -17.93
C ASP A 254 1.54 -7.98 -18.43
N GLY A 255 1.58 -7.02 -17.50
CA GLY A 255 1.66 -5.58 -17.78
C GLY A 255 0.32 -4.87 -17.89
N THR A 256 -0.80 -5.55 -17.60
CA THR A 256 -2.14 -4.95 -17.62
C THR A 256 -2.43 -4.22 -16.31
N LEU A 257 -2.65 -2.90 -16.38
CA LEU A 257 -3.04 -2.07 -15.26
C LEU A 257 -4.56 -2.04 -15.13
N TRP A 258 -5.08 -2.41 -13.97
CA TRP A 258 -6.51 -2.38 -13.65
C TRP A 258 -6.82 -1.16 -12.80
N VAL A 259 -7.61 -0.23 -13.35
CA VAL A 259 -7.89 1.08 -12.74
C VAL A 259 -9.37 1.20 -12.39
N PRO A 260 -9.74 1.31 -11.10
CA PRO A 260 -11.11 1.61 -10.72
C PRO A 260 -11.49 3.05 -11.09
N VAL A 261 -12.59 3.22 -11.80
CA VAL A 261 -13.23 4.51 -12.13
C VAL A 261 -14.46 4.65 -11.24
N ARG A 262 -14.29 5.28 -10.07
CA ARG A 262 -15.32 5.26 -9.00
C ARG A 262 -16.58 6.03 -9.39
N SER A 263 -16.44 7.12 -10.13
CA SER A 263 -17.59 7.91 -10.62
C SER A 263 -18.53 7.13 -11.54
N ALA A 264 -18.04 6.06 -12.18
CA ALA A 264 -18.82 5.17 -13.04
C ALA A 264 -19.11 3.78 -12.42
N GLY A 265 -18.45 3.41 -11.32
CA GLY A 265 -18.59 2.08 -10.72
C GLY A 265 -17.96 0.96 -11.57
N THR A 266 -16.93 1.30 -12.35
CA THR A 266 -16.28 0.37 -13.29
C THR A 266 -14.80 0.16 -12.97
N VAL A 267 -14.22 -0.90 -13.49
CA VAL A 267 -12.76 -1.08 -13.60
C VAL A 267 -12.38 -1.11 -15.07
N VAL A 268 -11.36 -0.34 -15.44
CA VAL A 268 -10.82 -0.29 -16.79
C VAL A 268 -9.47 -0.99 -16.80
N ALA A 269 -9.29 -1.96 -17.70
CA ALA A 269 -7.99 -2.56 -17.97
C ALA A 269 -7.22 -1.68 -18.97
N LEU A 270 -5.95 -1.44 -18.71
CA LEU A 270 -5.05 -0.71 -19.60
C LEU A 270 -3.89 -1.63 -19.99
N ARG A 271 -3.77 -1.88 -21.29
CA ARG A 271 -2.70 -2.69 -21.87
C ARG A 271 -1.90 -1.85 -22.85
N ASP A 272 -0.58 -1.81 -22.70
CA ASP A 272 0.33 -1.05 -23.56
C ASP A 272 -0.06 0.43 -23.73
N GLY A 273 -0.64 1.03 -22.70
CA GLY A 273 -1.10 2.43 -22.70
C GLY A 273 -2.46 2.67 -23.38
N ALA A 274 -3.16 1.63 -23.82
CA ALA A 274 -4.52 1.70 -24.36
C ALA A 274 -5.55 1.18 -23.35
N ALA A 275 -6.71 1.83 -23.28
CA ALA A 275 -7.82 1.41 -22.44
C ALA A 275 -8.71 0.38 -23.16
N GLU A 276 -9.07 -0.67 -22.44
CA GLU A 276 -10.09 -1.65 -22.85
C GLU A 276 -11.50 -1.21 -22.43
N PRO A 277 -12.57 -1.84 -22.93
CA PRO A 277 -13.93 -1.57 -22.48
C PRO A 277 -14.08 -1.68 -20.94
N PRO A 278 -14.78 -0.75 -20.28
CA PRO A 278 -14.95 -0.80 -18.83
C PRO A 278 -15.77 -2.01 -18.35
N HIS A 279 -15.36 -2.61 -17.24
CA HIS A 279 -16.07 -3.69 -16.55
C HIS A 279 -16.92 -3.10 -15.42
N PRO A 280 -18.26 -3.24 -15.44
CA PRO A 280 -19.09 -2.82 -14.32
C PRO A 280 -18.86 -3.74 -13.12
N VAL A 281 -18.54 -3.15 -11.97
CA VAL A 281 -18.23 -3.92 -10.74
C VAL A 281 -19.00 -3.45 -9.52
N ALA A 282 -19.52 -2.22 -9.56
CA ALA A 282 -20.22 -1.57 -8.47
C ALA A 282 -21.19 -0.49 -8.99
N PRO A 283 -22.14 -0.03 -8.16
CA PRO A 283 -22.85 1.22 -8.41
C PRO A 283 -21.90 2.44 -8.61
N PRO A 284 -22.26 3.40 -9.47
CA PRO A 284 -21.54 4.66 -9.60
C PRO A 284 -21.41 5.40 -8.26
N GLY A 285 -20.22 5.90 -7.97
CA GLY A 285 -19.89 6.63 -6.74
C GLY A 285 -19.39 5.76 -5.58
N ASN A 286 -19.46 4.43 -5.70
CA ASN A 286 -18.96 3.53 -4.65
C ASN A 286 -17.42 3.59 -4.53
N ALA A 287 -16.94 3.37 -3.30
CA ALA A 287 -15.52 3.33 -3.00
C ALA A 287 -14.94 1.96 -3.38
N VAL A 288 -14.44 1.90 -4.62
CA VAL A 288 -13.85 0.71 -5.22
C VAL A 288 -12.33 0.85 -5.34
N ASP A 289 -11.63 -0.20 -4.93
CA ASP A 289 -10.19 -0.41 -5.13
C ASP A 289 -9.94 -1.77 -5.80
N VAL A 290 -8.80 -1.93 -6.48
CA VAL A 290 -8.41 -3.25 -7.03
C VAL A 290 -7.34 -3.90 -6.14
N VAL A 291 -7.48 -5.21 -5.97
CA VAL A 291 -6.53 -6.14 -5.33
C VAL A 291 -6.21 -7.25 -6.32
N LEU A 292 -4.99 -7.77 -6.30
CA LEU A 292 -4.63 -8.97 -7.07
C LEU A 292 -4.70 -10.22 -6.20
N ALA A 293 -5.38 -11.25 -6.67
CA ALA A 293 -5.42 -12.57 -6.05
C ALA A 293 -4.95 -13.62 -7.05
N GLY A 294 -3.83 -14.27 -6.80
CA GLY A 294 -3.24 -15.23 -7.75
C GLY A 294 -2.98 -14.63 -9.14
N GLY A 295 -2.68 -13.33 -9.22
CA GLY A 295 -2.51 -12.59 -10.47
C GLY A 295 -3.80 -12.09 -11.13
N HIS A 296 -4.98 -12.42 -10.60
CA HIS A 296 -6.26 -11.97 -11.14
C HIS A 296 -6.77 -10.71 -10.42
N PRO A 297 -7.36 -9.74 -11.15
CA PRO A 297 -7.91 -8.53 -10.56
C PRO A 297 -9.21 -8.81 -9.79
N LEU A 298 -9.37 -8.17 -8.64
CA LEU A 298 -10.59 -8.16 -7.85
C LEU A 298 -10.92 -6.74 -7.45
N ALA A 299 -12.14 -6.31 -7.75
CA ALA A 299 -12.69 -5.04 -7.30
C ALA A 299 -13.28 -5.21 -5.90
N VAL A 300 -12.71 -4.52 -4.92
CA VAL A 300 -13.20 -4.46 -3.54
C VAL A 300 -14.02 -3.18 -3.37
N ASP A 301 -15.32 -3.33 -3.20
CA ASP A 301 -16.25 -2.25 -2.93
C ASP A 301 -16.49 -2.16 -1.41
N THR A 302 -15.88 -1.16 -0.79
CA THR A 302 -16.00 -0.91 0.65
C THR A 302 -17.34 -0.27 1.03
N THR A 303 -18.04 0.35 0.06
CA THR A 303 -19.37 0.94 0.28
C THR A 303 -20.43 -0.15 0.39
N ALA A 304 -20.38 -1.14 -0.49
CA ALA A 304 -21.32 -2.27 -0.50
C ALA A 304 -20.82 -3.50 0.28
N ALA A 305 -19.56 -3.50 0.72
CA ALA A 305 -18.89 -4.64 1.33
C ALA A 305 -18.94 -5.88 0.42
N THR A 306 -18.53 -5.71 -0.84
CA THR A 306 -18.50 -6.78 -1.85
C THR A 306 -17.14 -6.88 -2.52
N VAL A 307 -16.80 -8.08 -2.98
CA VAL A 307 -15.66 -8.37 -3.83
C VAL A 307 -16.18 -8.86 -5.17
N THR A 308 -15.82 -8.19 -6.26
CA THR A 308 -16.26 -8.52 -7.63
C THR A 308 -15.06 -8.87 -8.49
N ALA A 309 -15.09 -10.02 -9.16
CA ALA A 309 -14.09 -10.37 -10.17
C ALA A 309 -14.48 -9.72 -11.52
N PRO A 310 -13.73 -8.72 -12.04
CA PRO A 310 -14.11 -7.99 -13.25
C PRO A 310 -14.23 -8.88 -14.51
N ASP A 311 -13.40 -9.92 -14.59
CA ASP A 311 -13.35 -10.83 -15.74
C ASP A 311 -14.59 -11.73 -15.84
N THR A 312 -15.15 -12.12 -14.70
CA THR A 312 -16.27 -13.08 -14.64
C THR A 312 -17.60 -12.44 -14.22
N GLY A 313 -17.55 -11.22 -13.66
CA GLY A 313 -18.71 -10.56 -13.03
C GLY A 313 -19.17 -11.23 -11.73
N ARG A 314 -18.42 -12.21 -11.20
CA ARG A 314 -18.78 -12.88 -9.95
C ARG A 314 -18.68 -11.90 -8.79
N VAL A 315 -19.76 -11.78 -8.01
CA VAL A 315 -19.84 -10.94 -6.81
C VAL A 315 -19.89 -11.83 -5.56
N ILE A 316 -19.07 -11.50 -4.56
CA ILE A 316 -19.01 -12.14 -3.26
C ILE A 316 -19.32 -11.06 -2.21
N ALA A 317 -20.38 -11.27 -1.42
CA ALA A 317 -20.73 -10.36 -0.33
C ALA A 317 -19.97 -10.70 0.95
N LEU A 318 -19.41 -9.69 1.62
CA LEU A 318 -18.81 -9.85 2.94
C LEU A 318 -19.92 -9.97 3.99
N PRO A 319 -19.85 -10.95 4.91
CA PRO A 319 -20.89 -11.12 5.92
C PRO A 319 -21.06 -9.88 6.80
N PRO A 320 -22.28 -9.38 7.02
CA PRO A 320 -22.53 -8.22 7.87
C PRO A 320 -22.14 -8.51 9.34
N ALA A 321 -21.78 -7.46 10.09
CA ALA A 321 -21.53 -7.55 11.53
C ALA A 321 -22.83 -7.62 12.35
N GLY A 322 -23.97 -7.30 11.72
CA GLY A 322 -25.30 -7.36 12.31
C GLY A 322 -26.39 -6.92 11.31
N PRO A 323 -27.66 -6.87 11.73
CA PRO A 323 -28.79 -6.55 10.85
C PRO A 323 -28.76 -5.14 10.25
N THR A 324 -27.91 -4.26 10.76
CA THR A 324 -27.72 -2.87 10.29
C THR A 324 -26.28 -2.59 9.85
N SER A 325 -25.53 -3.59 9.40
CA SER A 325 -24.21 -3.32 8.83
C SER A 325 -24.33 -2.53 7.53
N GLY A 326 -23.81 -1.30 7.59
CA GLY A 326 -23.63 -0.43 6.43
C GLY A 326 -22.22 -0.55 5.84
N PRO A 327 -21.78 0.49 5.10
CA PRO A 327 -20.44 0.57 4.52
C PRO A 327 -19.32 0.22 5.50
N LEU A 328 -18.20 -0.29 4.97
CA LEU A 328 -16.95 -0.55 5.69
C LEU A 328 -15.89 0.49 5.31
N PRO A 329 -16.09 1.79 5.62
CA PRO A 329 -15.10 2.81 5.30
C PRO A 329 -13.80 2.50 6.05
N GLY A 330 -12.69 2.38 5.31
CA GLY A 330 -11.40 2.02 5.89
C GLY A 330 -11.12 0.52 5.96
N LEU A 331 -11.86 -0.31 5.21
CA LEU A 331 -11.49 -1.70 4.97
C LEU A 331 -10.06 -1.76 4.42
N LEU A 332 -9.18 -2.46 5.13
CA LEU A 332 -7.79 -2.63 4.76
C LEU A 332 -7.64 -3.90 3.92
N ALA A 333 -7.03 -3.75 2.74
CA ALA A 333 -6.78 -4.85 1.82
C ALA A 333 -5.33 -4.80 1.33
N PRO A 334 -4.61 -5.93 1.29
CA PRO A 334 -3.30 -5.96 0.67
C PRO A 334 -3.42 -5.61 -0.81
N PRO A 335 -2.37 -5.06 -1.44
CA PRO A 335 -2.37 -4.82 -2.87
C PRO A 335 -2.39 -6.13 -3.67
N ARG A 336 -1.82 -7.20 -3.09
CA ARG A 336 -1.66 -8.51 -3.73
C ARG A 336 -1.71 -9.63 -2.69
N THR A 337 -2.24 -10.78 -3.08
CA THR A 337 -2.21 -12.04 -2.33
C THR A 337 -1.86 -13.16 -3.29
N ASP A 338 -0.68 -13.74 -3.09
CA ASP A 338 -0.16 -14.83 -3.91
C ASP A 338 -0.50 -16.16 -3.23
N GLY A 339 -1.68 -16.68 -3.54
CA GLY A 339 -2.20 -17.94 -3.01
C GLY A 339 -2.99 -17.81 -1.71
N GLY A 340 -3.95 -18.72 -1.52
CA GLY A 340 -4.87 -18.70 -0.38
C GLY A 340 -5.98 -17.65 -0.47
N PRO A 341 -6.78 -17.48 0.59
CA PRO A 341 -7.87 -16.51 0.60
C PRO A 341 -7.35 -15.06 0.68
N VAL A 342 -8.05 -14.13 0.03
CA VAL A 342 -7.75 -12.70 0.10
C VAL A 342 -8.16 -12.16 1.48
N PRO A 343 -7.23 -11.62 2.28
CA PRO A 343 -7.55 -11.07 3.58
C PRO A 343 -8.03 -9.62 3.46
N LEU A 344 -9.19 -9.33 4.03
CA LEU A 344 -9.73 -7.97 4.15
C LEU A 344 -9.99 -7.70 5.64
N LEU A 345 -9.50 -6.60 6.19
CA LEU A 345 -9.68 -6.28 7.60
C LEU A 345 -10.53 -5.02 7.75
N ASP A 346 -11.63 -5.13 8.47
CA ASP A 346 -12.31 -3.97 9.03
C ASP A 346 -11.71 -3.69 10.42
N PRO A 347 -10.86 -2.65 10.57
CA PRO A 347 -10.23 -2.34 11.84
C PRO A 347 -11.25 -1.80 12.86
N ALA A 348 -12.34 -1.18 12.42
CA ALA A 348 -13.34 -0.58 13.32
C ALA A 348 -14.15 -1.65 14.06
N THR A 349 -14.52 -2.73 13.36
CA THR A 349 -15.22 -3.87 13.97
C THR A 349 -14.28 -5.02 14.37
N ARG A 350 -12.97 -4.89 14.12
CA ARG A 350 -11.96 -5.93 14.37
C ARG A 350 -12.29 -7.24 13.65
N ARG A 351 -12.81 -7.17 12.42
CA ARG A 351 -13.21 -8.35 11.63
C ARG A 351 -12.28 -8.55 10.45
N LEU A 352 -11.60 -9.68 10.45
CA LEU A 352 -10.82 -10.17 9.31
C LEU A 352 -11.70 -11.11 8.48
N PHE A 353 -11.90 -10.76 7.22
CA PHE A 353 -12.53 -11.58 6.20
C PHE A 353 -11.45 -12.30 5.41
N LEU A 354 -11.54 -13.63 5.33
CA LEU A 354 -10.73 -14.44 4.45
C LEU A 354 -11.63 -14.87 3.29
N VAL A 355 -11.45 -14.22 2.14
CA VAL A 355 -12.27 -14.41 0.95
C VAL A 355 -11.61 -15.45 0.04
N ASP A 356 -12.18 -16.64 -0.01
CA ASP A 356 -11.86 -17.63 -1.02
C ASP A 356 -12.63 -17.27 -2.30
N VAL A 357 -11.91 -16.76 -3.28
CA VAL A 357 -12.48 -16.20 -4.50
C VAL A 357 -12.93 -17.28 -5.46
N ASP A 358 -12.29 -18.45 -5.44
CA ASP A 358 -12.58 -19.59 -6.32
C ASP A 358 -13.82 -20.33 -5.84
N GLN A 359 -13.94 -20.51 -4.53
CA GLN A 359 -15.11 -21.15 -3.90
C GLN A 359 -16.23 -20.14 -3.64
N GLY A 360 -15.92 -18.85 -3.58
CA GLY A 360 -16.86 -17.78 -3.17
C GLY A 360 -17.27 -17.89 -1.72
N LEU A 361 -16.39 -18.45 -0.88
CA LEU A 361 -16.60 -18.58 0.55
C LEU A 361 -15.93 -17.43 1.28
N VAL A 362 -16.57 -16.97 2.34
CA VAL A 362 -15.99 -15.94 3.21
C VAL A 362 -15.95 -16.47 4.63
N THR A 363 -14.74 -16.65 5.15
CA THR A 363 -14.53 -16.95 6.57
C THR A 363 -14.36 -15.62 7.31
N THR A 364 -15.17 -15.40 8.34
CA THR A 364 -15.03 -14.24 9.23
C THR A 364 -14.30 -14.63 10.50
N VAL A 365 -13.26 -13.88 10.84
CA VAL A 365 -12.46 -14.02 12.04
C VAL A 365 -12.54 -12.74 12.85
N THR A 366 -12.76 -12.84 14.17
CA THR A 366 -12.68 -11.69 15.08
C THR A 366 -11.26 -11.56 15.59
N ILE A 367 -10.63 -10.40 15.37
CA ILE A 367 -9.30 -10.09 15.91
C ILE A 367 -9.41 -9.94 17.44
N PRO A 368 -8.59 -10.65 18.24
CA PRO A 368 -8.62 -10.60 19.70
C PRO A 368 -8.49 -9.16 20.20
N ASP A 369 -9.34 -8.77 21.15
CA ASP A 369 -9.24 -7.47 21.82
C ASP A 369 -8.24 -7.58 22.99
N ILE A 370 -6.99 -7.17 22.72
CA ILE A 370 -5.88 -7.22 23.66
C ILE A 370 -5.71 -5.84 24.29
N PRO A 371 -5.56 -5.70 25.63
CA PRO A 371 -5.32 -4.41 26.25
C PRO A 371 -4.13 -3.66 25.64
N GLY A 372 -4.34 -2.41 25.19
CA GLY A 372 -3.33 -1.60 24.50
C GLY A 372 -3.31 -1.78 22.98
N SER A 373 -4.12 -2.69 22.42
CA SER A 373 -4.38 -2.79 20.99
C SER A 373 -5.14 -1.58 20.46
N GLY A 374 -4.98 -1.28 19.17
CA GLY A 374 -5.84 -0.30 18.51
C GLY A 374 -5.35 0.20 17.16
N GLN A 375 -4.11 -0.11 16.76
CA GLN A 375 -3.55 0.35 15.49
C GLN A 375 -3.28 -0.84 14.57
N LEU A 376 -4.38 -1.46 14.12
CA LEU A 376 -4.34 -2.57 13.18
C LEU A 376 -3.96 -2.06 11.78
N GLY A 377 -3.04 -2.77 11.13
CA GLY A 377 -2.62 -2.47 9.75
C GLY A 377 -3.12 -3.48 8.73
N THR A 378 -2.63 -3.35 7.50
CA THR A 378 -3.08 -4.18 6.36
C THR A 378 -2.74 -5.66 6.61
N PRO A 379 -3.72 -6.56 6.51
CA PRO A 379 -3.48 -7.98 6.72
C PRO A 379 -2.81 -8.61 5.49
N VAL A 380 -2.05 -9.67 5.71
CA VAL A 380 -1.42 -10.46 4.64
C VAL A 380 -1.64 -11.94 4.91
N VAL A 381 -1.90 -12.72 3.87
CA VAL A 381 -1.99 -14.18 3.95
C VAL A 381 -0.81 -14.79 3.22
N HIS A 382 -0.17 -15.76 3.87
CA HIS A 382 0.89 -16.55 3.27
C HIS A 382 0.97 -17.91 3.96
N ALA A 383 1.24 -18.98 3.20
CA ALA A 383 1.45 -20.33 3.69
C ALA A 383 0.40 -20.86 4.70
N GLY A 384 -0.88 -20.47 4.56
CA GLY A 384 -1.96 -20.89 5.47
C GLY A 384 -2.07 -20.07 6.76
N HIS A 385 -1.33 -18.96 6.87
CA HIS A 385 -1.37 -18.03 7.99
C HIS A 385 -1.87 -16.65 7.55
N GLY A 386 -2.67 -16.01 8.40
CA GLY A 386 -3.08 -14.62 8.29
C GLY A 386 -2.32 -13.75 9.29
N TYR A 387 -1.49 -12.83 8.78
CA TYR A 387 -0.68 -11.91 9.57
C TYR A 387 -1.35 -10.54 9.66
N VAL A 388 -1.63 -10.08 10.88
CA VAL A 388 -2.27 -8.78 11.12
C VAL A 388 -1.38 -7.92 12.03
N PRO A 389 -0.74 -6.87 11.51
CA PRO A 389 0.09 -6.00 12.33
C PRO A 389 -0.75 -5.17 13.30
N ASP A 390 -0.31 -5.05 14.56
CA ASP A 390 -0.83 -4.11 15.55
C ASP A 390 0.31 -3.22 16.05
N SER A 391 0.39 -2.02 15.49
CA SER A 391 1.46 -1.06 15.78
C SER A 391 1.38 -0.51 17.21
N ALA A 392 0.19 -0.47 17.82
CA ALA A 392 0.04 -0.01 19.20
C ALA A 392 0.65 -1.01 20.20
N LEU A 393 0.63 -2.30 19.86
CA LEU A 393 1.24 -3.36 20.65
C LEU A 393 2.69 -3.69 20.25
N GLY A 394 3.15 -3.23 19.08
CA GLY A 394 4.46 -3.61 18.56
C GLY A 394 4.58 -5.09 18.19
N VAL A 395 3.45 -5.72 17.85
CA VAL A 395 3.39 -7.15 17.47
C VAL A 395 2.64 -7.36 16.15
N VAL A 396 2.85 -8.52 15.52
CA VAL A 396 1.98 -9.04 14.46
C VAL A 396 1.22 -10.24 14.99
N LEU A 397 -0.12 -10.19 14.88
CA LEU A 397 -0.99 -11.30 15.22
C LEU A 397 -0.91 -12.36 14.11
N ASP A 398 -0.79 -13.62 14.50
CA ASP A 398 -0.62 -14.77 13.61
C ASP A 398 -1.84 -15.69 13.72
N TYR A 399 -2.70 -15.68 12.71
CA TYR A 399 -3.89 -16.51 12.62
C TYR A 399 -3.62 -17.74 11.77
N ASP A 400 -3.70 -18.92 12.37
CA ASP A 400 -3.63 -20.19 11.65
C ASP A 400 -4.99 -20.48 11.00
N ILE A 401 -5.03 -20.45 9.67
CA ILE A 401 -6.26 -20.62 8.89
C ILE A 401 -6.79 -22.05 9.01
N ALA A 402 -5.91 -23.05 9.07
CA ALA A 402 -6.29 -24.45 9.13
C ALA A 402 -6.83 -24.84 10.51
N ARG A 403 -6.21 -24.33 11.59
CA ARG A 403 -6.64 -24.56 12.98
C ARG A 403 -7.77 -23.62 13.39
N GLY A 404 -7.96 -22.51 12.68
CA GLY A 404 -9.00 -21.53 12.95
C GLY A 404 -8.74 -20.70 14.21
N GLY A 405 -7.49 -20.36 14.53
CA GLY A 405 -7.15 -19.70 15.79
C GLY A 405 -5.87 -18.88 15.75
N PHE A 406 -5.77 -17.91 16.66
CA PHE A 406 -4.55 -17.13 16.84
C PHE A 406 -3.52 -17.90 17.67
N GLY A 407 -2.28 -17.95 17.17
CA GLY A 407 -1.12 -18.41 17.91
C GLY A 407 -0.51 -17.30 18.77
N ASP A 408 0.72 -17.54 19.25
CA ASP A 408 1.49 -16.51 19.94
C ASP A 408 1.85 -15.36 18.98
N PRO A 409 1.53 -14.10 19.34
CA PRO A 409 1.90 -12.94 18.53
C PRO A 409 3.40 -12.87 18.26
N VAL A 410 3.78 -12.32 17.11
CA VAL A 410 5.16 -12.09 16.72
C VAL A 410 5.62 -10.74 17.30
N PRO A 411 6.50 -10.71 18.31
CA PRO A 411 7.03 -9.45 18.83
C PRO A 411 8.02 -8.83 17.84
N VAL A 412 7.91 -7.52 17.63
CA VAL A 412 8.79 -6.78 16.70
C VAL A 412 9.52 -5.65 17.42
N ALA A 413 8.78 -4.85 18.19
CA ALA A 413 9.30 -3.68 18.89
C ALA A 413 8.51 -3.45 20.19
N ALA A 414 9.06 -2.66 21.12
CA ALA A 414 8.32 -2.31 22.33
C ALA A 414 7.25 -1.25 22.01
N PRO A 415 6.05 -1.32 22.60
CA PRO A 415 5.01 -0.29 22.42
C PRO A 415 5.48 1.14 22.71
N ALA A 416 6.38 1.30 23.67
CA ALA A 416 6.93 2.60 24.07
C ALA A 416 7.72 3.30 22.94
N ASP A 417 8.23 2.53 21.99
CA ASP A 417 9.00 3.03 20.84
C ASP A 417 8.08 3.51 19.70
N GLN A 418 6.75 3.41 19.86
CA GLN A 418 5.72 3.81 18.89
C GLN A 418 5.99 3.23 17.48
N PRO A 419 6.12 1.90 17.35
CA PRO A 419 6.49 1.28 16.09
C PRO A 419 5.41 1.48 15.03
N ARG A 420 5.79 1.37 13.76
CA ARG A 420 4.85 1.39 12.63
C ARG A 420 5.03 0.14 11.80
N LEU A 421 4.19 -0.86 12.04
CA LEU A 421 4.38 -2.19 11.52
C LEU A 421 3.74 -2.37 10.14
N THR A 422 4.52 -2.95 9.22
CA THR A 422 4.07 -3.41 7.90
C THR A 422 4.50 -4.85 7.69
N VAL A 423 3.74 -5.58 6.88
CA VAL A 423 4.01 -6.98 6.52
C VAL A 423 4.06 -7.07 5.00
N ALA A 424 5.09 -7.75 4.48
CA ALA A 424 5.27 -8.01 3.06
C ALA A 424 5.64 -9.48 2.84
N VAL A 425 5.33 -10.01 1.66
CA VAL A 425 5.66 -11.37 1.24
C VAL A 425 6.53 -11.29 0.00
N ASP A 426 7.60 -12.09 -0.03
CA ASP A 426 8.46 -12.28 -1.20
C ASP A 426 8.84 -13.76 -1.30
N GLY A 427 8.28 -14.47 -2.28
CA GLY A 427 8.35 -15.93 -2.34
C GLY A 427 7.77 -16.59 -1.09
N ASP A 428 8.53 -17.49 -0.46
CA ASP A 428 8.16 -18.21 0.76
C ASP A 428 8.55 -17.46 2.06
N LEU A 429 8.90 -16.18 1.94
CA LEU A 429 9.38 -15.36 3.06
C LEU A 429 8.35 -14.29 3.43
N VAL A 430 8.04 -14.20 4.73
CA VAL A 430 7.24 -13.11 5.29
C VAL A 430 8.16 -12.15 6.02
N TRP A 431 8.10 -10.88 5.65
CA TRP A 431 8.90 -9.81 6.21
C TRP A 431 8.02 -8.86 7.00
N ILE A 432 8.33 -8.69 8.28
CA ILE A 432 7.69 -7.71 9.14
C ILE A 432 8.67 -6.57 9.36
N ASN A 433 8.26 -5.35 9.02
CA ASN A 433 9.07 -4.15 9.15
C ASN A 433 8.47 -3.19 10.16
N ASP A 434 9.27 -2.72 11.11
CA ASP A 434 8.96 -1.50 11.84
C ASP A 434 9.49 -0.28 11.06
N LEU A 435 8.60 0.41 10.36
CA LEU A 435 8.95 1.58 9.55
C LEU A 435 9.58 2.71 10.37
N ALA A 436 9.19 2.86 11.64
CA ALA A 436 9.67 3.95 12.50
C ALA A 436 11.01 3.60 13.17
N GLY A 437 11.21 2.34 13.49
CA GLY A 437 12.35 1.85 14.26
C GLY A 437 13.35 0.99 13.49
N PRO A 438 14.36 0.46 14.20
CA PRO A 438 15.46 -0.30 13.61
C PRO A 438 15.15 -1.79 13.44
N ASN A 439 13.96 -2.25 13.81
CA ASN A 439 13.65 -3.67 13.93
C ASN A 439 12.91 -4.21 12.69
N ALA A 440 13.19 -5.46 12.38
CA ALA A 440 12.42 -6.27 11.44
C ALA A 440 12.36 -7.73 11.93
N VAL A 441 11.41 -8.50 11.41
CA VAL A 441 11.33 -9.94 11.64
C VAL A 441 11.15 -10.65 10.30
N LEU A 442 11.95 -11.70 10.08
CA LEU A 442 11.77 -12.66 9.01
C LEU A 442 11.02 -13.87 9.54
N ILE A 443 10.00 -14.33 8.82
CA ILE A 443 9.37 -15.63 9.03
C ILE A 443 9.60 -16.47 7.78
N ASP A 444 10.21 -17.64 7.96
CA ASP A 444 10.47 -18.62 6.92
C ASP A 444 10.13 -20.04 7.43
N GLY A 445 10.41 -21.07 6.62
CA GLY A 445 10.21 -22.47 7.01
C GLY A 445 11.03 -22.94 8.21
N ARG A 446 12.02 -22.16 8.68
CA ARG A 446 12.84 -22.45 9.87
C ARG A 446 12.27 -21.79 11.14
N GLY A 447 11.39 -20.80 10.98
CA GLY A 447 10.73 -20.10 12.07
C GLY A 447 10.89 -18.58 11.97
N ARG A 448 10.94 -17.93 13.13
CA ARG A 448 10.95 -16.47 13.26
C ARG A 448 12.37 -15.99 13.61
N THR A 449 12.91 -15.05 12.83
CA THR A 449 14.24 -14.47 13.04
C THR A 449 14.12 -12.96 13.21
N ALA A 450 14.54 -12.43 14.37
CA ALA A 450 14.60 -10.99 14.60
C ALA A 450 15.84 -10.39 13.95
N ILE A 451 15.69 -9.23 13.29
CA ILE A 451 16.72 -8.60 12.48
C ILE A 451 16.85 -7.11 12.86
N ALA A 452 18.09 -6.68 13.10
CA ALA A 452 18.42 -5.26 13.17
C ALA A 452 18.71 -4.73 11.76
N LYS A 453 18.00 -3.69 11.33
CA LYS A 453 18.11 -3.12 9.97
C LYS A 453 19.40 -2.31 9.74
N GLN A 454 20.02 -1.80 10.78
CA GLN A 454 21.18 -0.90 10.65
C GLN A 454 22.30 -1.28 11.63
N PRO A 455 22.93 -2.46 11.45
CA PRO A 455 24.15 -2.77 12.20
C PRO A 455 25.29 -1.81 11.80
N PRO A 456 26.27 -1.54 12.69
CA PRO A 456 27.29 -0.51 12.47
C PRO A 456 28.19 -0.71 11.23
N ASP A 457 28.32 -1.94 10.75
CA ASP A 457 29.19 -2.37 9.64
C ASP A 457 28.43 -2.61 8.32
N LEU A 458 27.18 -2.12 8.23
CA LEU A 458 26.34 -2.31 7.05
C LEU A 458 26.88 -1.55 5.84
N ALA A 459 27.02 -2.24 4.70
CA ALA A 459 27.46 -1.62 3.46
C ALA A 459 26.46 -0.55 2.98
N GLY A 460 26.97 0.56 2.45
CA GLY A 460 26.15 1.65 1.89
C GLY A 460 25.52 2.61 2.91
N LEU A 461 25.72 2.39 4.22
CA LEU A 461 25.52 3.46 5.19
C LEU A 461 26.57 4.56 4.99
N ALA A 462 26.14 5.82 5.07
CA ALA A 462 27.07 6.92 5.16
C ALA A 462 27.84 6.82 6.50
N THR A 463 29.05 6.29 6.45
CA THR A 463 30.02 6.47 7.56
C THR A 463 30.23 7.97 7.76
N GLU A 464 30.23 8.44 9.01
CA GLU A 464 30.38 9.86 9.40
C GLU A 464 31.21 10.67 8.38
N ALA A 465 30.60 11.77 7.92
CA ALA A 465 31.14 12.81 7.04
C ALA A 465 32.53 12.51 6.45
N ALA A 466 32.58 12.20 5.15
CA ALA A 466 33.82 12.29 4.39
C ALA A 466 34.56 13.57 4.78
N ARG A 467 35.70 13.43 5.47
CA ARG A 467 36.55 14.55 5.85
C ARG A 467 36.81 15.34 4.55
N PRO A 468 36.60 16.67 4.52
CA PRO A 468 36.82 17.46 3.32
C PRO A 468 38.20 17.10 2.75
N LEU A 469 38.24 16.73 1.47
CA LEU A 469 39.51 16.59 0.77
C LEU A 469 40.29 17.90 0.96
N PRO A 470 41.58 17.84 1.32
CA PRO A 470 42.39 19.05 1.40
C PRO A 470 42.29 19.80 0.06
N PRO A 471 42.21 21.15 0.09
CA PRO A 471 42.04 21.94 -1.12
C PRO A 471 43.14 21.59 -2.13
N ALA A 472 42.76 21.43 -3.40
CA ALA A 472 43.69 21.12 -4.46
C ALA A 472 44.78 22.21 -4.54
N PRO A 473 46.06 21.84 -4.74
CA PRO A 473 47.13 22.81 -4.90
C PRO A 473 46.85 23.72 -6.11
N PRO A 474 47.16 25.02 -6.04
CA PRO A 474 46.91 25.94 -7.13
C PRO A 474 47.70 25.51 -8.38
N LEU A 475 47.02 25.46 -9.53
CA LEU A 475 47.65 25.19 -10.82
C LEU A 475 48.66 26.30 -11.16
N PRO A 476 49.84 25.96 -11.71
CA PRO A 476 50.82 26.94 -12.14
C PRO A 476 50.25 27.78 -13.29
N THR A 477 50.31 29.10 -13.13
CA THR A 477 49.80 30.07 -14.10
C THR A 477 50.63 30.00 -15.38
N ALA A 478 50.01 29.66 -16.51
CA ALA A 478 50.67 29.68 -17.81
C ALA A 478 51.07 31.12 -18.16
N ARG A 479 52.37 31.33 -18.39
CA ARG A 479 52.95 32.61 -18.82
C ARG A 479 52.48 32.92 -20.24
N ARG A 480 51.70 33.99 -20.40
CA ARG A 480 51.24 34.47 -21.72
C ARG A 480 52.44 35.00 -22.52
N PRO A 481 52.66 34.59 -23.78
CA PRO A 481 53.65 35.22 -24.65
C PRO A 481 53.21 36.64 -25.04
N SER A 482 54.14 37.59 -24.96
CA SER A 482 53.94 39.00 -25.33
C SER A 482 53.77 39.15 -26.85
N ALA A 483 52.76 39.91 -27.29
CA ALA A 483 52.57 40.28 -28.69
C ALA A 483 53.40 41.54 -29.06
N PRO A 484 53.86 41.70 -30.32
CA PRO A 484 54.57 42.90 -30.78
C PRO A 484 53.60 44.08 -30.99
N GLY A 485 54.01 45.28 -30.60
CA GLY A 485 53.17 46.48 -30.55
C GLY A 485 52.96 47.20 -31.88
N PRO A 486 52.01 48.16 -31.95
CA PRO A 486 51.90 49.10 -33.06
C PRO A 486 52.48 50.48 -32.71
N ALA A 487 53.06 51.13 -33.72
CA ALA A 487 53.53 52.50 -33.69
C ALA A 487 52.53 53.45 -34.37
N ARG A 488 52.16 54.55 -33.69
CA ARG A 488 52.18 55.97 -34.12
C ARG A 488 51.10 56.82 -33.41
N ASP A 489 51.62 57.88 -32.79
CA ASP A 489 51.06 59.11 -32.20
C ASP A 489 50.24 60.02 -33.15
N PRO A 490 49.74 61.22 -32.74
CA PRO A 490 49.16 61.66 -31.45
C PRO A 490 47.94 62.62 -31.60
N GLY A 491 47.23 62.92 -30.51
CA GLY A 491 46.69 64.29 -30.26
C GLY A 491 45.23 64.43 -29.82
N PRO A 492 44.88 65.46 -29.01
CA PRO A 492 43.95 65.31 -27.87
C PRO A 492 42.75 66.28 -27.85
N ALA A 493 41.71 65.96 -27.04
CA ALA A 493 40.88 66.97 -26.36
C ALA A 493 40.02 66.34 -25.23
N THR A 494 40.37 66.63 -23.98
CA THR A 494 39.51 66.64 -22.77
C THR A 494 39.02 68.10 -22.55
N PRO A 495 38.32 68.51 -21.46
CA PRO A 495 37.41 67.86 -20.48
C PRO A 495 36.10 68.70 -20.29
N THR A 496 35.09 68.38 -19.45
CA THR A 496 34.99 68.70 -17.99
C THR A 496 33.49 68.60 -17.61
N ALA A 497 33.01 67.63 -16.80
CA ALA A 497 32.80 67.63 -15.32
C ALA A 497 31.43 68.22 -14.85
N PRO A 498 31.03 68.19 -13.55
CA PRO A 498 30.87 67.05 -12.62
C PRO A 498 29.64 67.14 -11.65
N ALA A 499 29.57 66.17 -10.70
CA ALA A 499 28.94 66.15 -9.35
C ALA A 499 27.44 65.73 -9.25
N ALA A 500 27.00 64.63 -8.59
CA ALA A 500 27.16 64.10 -7.20
C ALA A 500 26.36 64.90 -6.14
N PRO A 501 25.93 64.35 -4.96
CA PRO A 501 25.98 62.98 -4.41
C PRO A 501 24.71 62.49 -3.62
N THR A 502 24.76 61.23 -3.12
CA THR A 502 24.21 60.64 -1.84
C THR A 502 22.71 60.82 -1.49
N GLY A 503 21.95 59.86 -0.93
CA GLY A 503 22.20 58.56 -0.32
C GLY A 503 21.11 58.28 0.75
N THR A 504 20.54 57.06 0.74
CA THR A 504 19.94 56.32 1.87
C THR A 504 18.62 56.79 2.52
N ALA A 505 17.55 55.96 2.43
CA ALA A 505 16.81 55.38 3.57
C ALA A 505 15.55 54.60 3.09
N ALA A 506 15.22 53.54 3.83
CA ALA A 506 14.19 52.54 3.53
C ALA A 506 12.80 52.86 4.18
N PRO A 507 11.89 51.88 4.40
CA PRO A 507 10.63 51.68 3.66
C PRO A 507 9.36 51.94 4.51
N ARG A 508 8.14 51.96 3.92
CA ARG A 508 6.87 51.47 4.54
C ARG A 508 5.55 51.67 3.72
N THR A 509 4.80 50.57 3.61
CA THR A 509 3.34 50.32 3.84
C THR A 509 2.17 51.07 3.15
N THR A 510 1.30 50.24 2.53
CA THR A 510 -0.20 50.15 2.56
C THR A 510 -1.11 51.29 2.06
N SER A 511 -2.06 50.98 1.14
CA SER A 511 -3.54 51.11 1.33
C SER A 511 -4.35 51.17 0.01
N THR A 512 -5.26 50.21 -0.17
CA THR A 512 -6.71 50.29 -0.52
C THR A 512 -7.27 51.19 -1.65
N GLY A 513 -8.05 50.60 -2.59
CA GLY A 513 -9.25 51.24 -3.20
C GLY A 513 -9.58 50.94 -4.70
N PRO A 514 -10.87 50.90 -5.15
CA PRO A 514 -11.39 50.24 -6.38
C PRO A 514 -12.02 51.25 -7.43
N PRO A 515 -12.98 50.92 -8.35
CA PRO A 515 -12.94 50.09 -9.59
C PRO A 515 -13.48 50.77 -10.92
N THR A 516 -13.11 50.24 -12.11
CA THR A 516 -13.79 50.25 -13.48
C THR A 516 -14.15 51.60 -14.21
N PRO A 517 -14.55 51.67 -15.52
CA PRO A 517 -14.54 50.76 -16.70
C PRO A 517 -14.08 51.49 -18.03
N PRO A 518 -14.57 51.19 -19.28
CA PRO A 518 -13.89 50.37 -20.31
C PRO A 518 -13.63 51.10 -21.66
N GLY A 519 -12.82 50.50 -22.55
CA GLY A 519 -12.58 51.08 -23.89
C GLY A 519 -11.97 50.17 -24.95
N ARG A 520 -12.84 49.50 -25.71
CA ARG A 520 -12.83 49.36 -27.18
C ARG A 520 -11.76 48.49 -27.90
N THR A 521 -12.12 47.21 -28.06
CA THR A 521 -12.19 46.40 -29.30
C THR A 521 -11.24 46.66 -30.49
N THR A 522 -10.51 45.61 -30.89
CA THR A 522 -9.96 45.36 -32.25
C THR A 522 -10.32 43.92 -32.64
N PRO A 523 -10.73 43.62 -33.90
CA PRO A 523 -11.48 42.41 -34.24
C PRO A 523 -10.62 41.14 -34.37
N GLU A 524 -11.19 40.04 -33.89
CA GLU A 524 -10.72 38.66 -33.91
C GLU A 524 -11.03 37.98 -35.26
N PRO A 525 -10.17 37.10 -35.80
CA PRO A 525 -10.41 36.41 -37.06
C PRO A 525 -11.56 35.40 -36.95
N THR A 526 -12.47 35.46 -37.93
CA THR A 526 -13.58 34.54 -38.13
C THR A 526 -13.10 33.09 -38.27
N ILE A 527 -13.37 32.26 -37.26
CA ILE A 527 -13.30 30.79 -37.38
C ILE A 527 -14.68 30.30 -37.80
N VAL A 528 -14.75 29.71 -39.00
CA VAL A 528 -15.93 29.00 -39.50
C VAL A 528 -16.09 27.69 -38.71
N PRO A 529 -17.28 27.39 -38.14
CA PRO A 529 -17.50 26.13 -37.44
C PRO A 529 -17.50 24.94 -38.42
N PRO A 530 -16.96 23.77 -38.04
CA PRO A 530 -17.08 22.55 -38.84
C PRO A 530 -18.55 22.08 -38.89
N PRO A 531 -18.99 21.42 -39.98
CA PRO A 531 -20.37 20.97 -40.12
C PRO A 531 -20.71 19.87 -39.09
N THR A 532 -21.91 20.00 -38.51
CA THR A 532 -22.53 19.06 -37.58
C THR A 532 -22.62 17.64 -38.17
N PRO A 533 -22.26 16.58 -37.43
CA PRO A 533 -22.51 15.20 -37.88
C PRO A 533 -24.02 14.92 -37.99
N PRO A 534 -24.47 14.12 -38.96
CA PRO A 534 -25.87 13.72 -39.03
C PRO A 534 -26.24 12.84 -37.82
N PRO A 535 -27.52 12.88 -37.38
CA PRO A 535 -27.99 12.07 -36.25
C PRO A 535 -27.87 10.57 -36.55
N PRO A 536 -27.64 9.72 -35.53
CA PRO A 536 -27.59 8.28 -35.71
C PRO A 536 -28.95 7.77 -36.21
N THR A 537 -28.93 7.05 -37.33
CA THR A 537 -30.07 6.28 -37.83
C THR A 537 -30.50 5.28 -36.76
N GLY A 538 -31.77 5.38 -36.34
CA GLY A 538 -32.38 4.44 -35.39
C GLY A 538 -32.39 2.99 -35.92
N PRO A 539 -32.60 2.01 -35.03
CA PRO A 539 -32.69 0.61 -35.42
C PRO A 539 -33.85 0.36 -36.40
N PRO A 540 -33.72 -0.61 -37.33
CA PRO A 540 -34.76 -0.91 -38.31
C PRO A 540 -36.07 -1.35 -37.62
N PRO A 541 -37.24 -1.04 -38.21
CA PRO A 541 -38.52 -1.42 -37.64
C PRO A 541 -38.66 -2.95 -37.58
N THR A 542 -38.99 -3.45 -36.39
CA THR A 542 -39.42 -4.82 -36.14
C THR A 542 -40.67 -5.12 -36.98
N GLY A 543 -40.57 -6.16 -37.82
CA GLY A 543 -41.70 -6.66 -38.61
C GLY A 543 -42.86 -7.16 -37.73
N PRO A 544 -44.06 -7.31 -38.32
CA PRO A 544 -45.27 -7.66 -37.57
C PRO A 544 -45.18 -9.08 -36.95
N PRO A 545 -45.88 -9.31 -35.83
CA PRO A 545 -45.79 -10.57 -35.09
C PRO A 545 -46.38 -11.72 -35.92
N ARG A 546 -45.60 -12.80 -36.09
CA ARG A 546 -46.15 -14.08 -36.53
C ARG A 546 -46.99 -14.67 -35.40
N THR A 547 -48.27 -14.84 -35.69
CA THR A 547 -49.21 -15.66 -34.94
C THR A 547 -48.74 -17.12 -34.94
N ALA A 548 -48.53 -17.70 -33.76
CA ALA A 548 -48.42 -19.14 -33.55
C ALA A 548 -49.78 -19.69 -33.09
N PRO A 549 -50.19 -20.91 -33.50
CA PRO A 549 -51.48 -21.49 -33.12
C PRO A 549 -51.46 -22.09 -31.69
N PRO A 550 -52.62 -22.26 -31.04
CA PRO A 550 -52.71 -22.90 -29.74
C PRO A 550 -52.80 -24.44 -29.87
N ASP A 551 -52.11 -25.17 -29.00
CA ASP A 551 -52.65 -26.26 -28.16
C ASP A 551 -51.58 -27.25 -27.68
N GLY A 552 -51.76 -27.73 -26.43
CA GLY A 552 -51.50 -29.14 -26.10
C GLY A 552 -50.44 -29.49 -25.04
N THR A 553 -50.88 -29.57 -23.79
CA THR A 553 -50.51 -30.59 -22.76
C THR A 553 -49.07 -30.62 -22.19
N PRO A 554 -48.89 -30.62 -20.85
CA PRO A 554 -47.57 -30.76 -20.22
C PRO A 554 -47.05 -32.23 -20.26
N PRO A 555 -45.72 -32.44 -20.38
CA PRO A 555 -45.14 -33.78 -20.32
C PRO A 555 -45.14 -34.35 -18.88
N PRO A 556 -45.19 -35.69 -18.71
CA PRO A 556 -45.20 -36.32 -17.38
C PRO A 556 -43.82 -36.26 -16.70
N LEU A 557 -43.82 -36.20 -15.36
CA LEU A 557 -42.61 -36.28 -14.53
C LEU A 557 -41.87 -37.62 -14.73
N PRO A 558 -40.52 -37.62 -14.73
CA PRO A 558 -39.75 -38.87 -14.69
C PRO A 558 -39.86 -39.57 -13.33
N SER A 559 -40.04 -40.89 -13.36
CA SER A 559 -40.06 -41.76 -12.18
C SER A 559 -38.65 -41.90 -11.54
N PRO A 560 -38.55 -42.10 -10.21
CA PRO A 560 -37.27 -42.23 -9.53
C PRO A 560 -36.59 -43.56 -9.89
N THR A 561 -35.34 -43.48 -10.36
CA THR A 561 -34.47 -44.65 -10.57
C THR A 561 -33.95 -45.14 -9.22
N VAL A 562 -34.28 -46.38 -8.89
CA VAL A 562 -33.74 -47.12 -7.74
C VAL A 562 -32.28 -47.49 -8.02
N VAL A 563 -31.37 -47.00 -7.18
CA VAL A 563 -29.95 -47.39 -7.18
C VAL A 563 -29.80 -48.66 -6.32
N PRO A 564 -29.18 -49.75 -6.82
CA PRO A 564 -28.89 -50.92 -5.99
C PRO A 564 -27.70 -50.66 -5.05
N ARG A 565 -27.88 -51.05 -3.79
CA ARG A 565 -26.93 -50.97 -2.67
C ARG A 565 -25.69 -51.85 -2.93
N PRO A 566 -24.45 -51.38 -2.68
CA PRO A 566 -23.27 -52.24 -2.79
C PRO A 566 -23.24 -53.26 -1.63
N THR A 567 -23.03 -54.52 -1.99
CA THR A 567 -22.84 -55.64 -1.05
C THR A 567 -21.38 -55.69 -0.63
N THR A 568 -21.13 -55.61 0.67
CA THR A 568 -19.82 -55.78 1.29
C THR A 568 -19.51 -57.27 1.48
N THR A 569 -18.38 -57.73 0.97
CA THR A 569 -17.79 -59.05 1.26
C THR A 569 -16.56 -58.86 2.15
N PRO A 570 -16.39 -59.62 3.26
CA PRO A 570 -15.27 -59.46 4.18
C PRO A 570 -13.99 -60.17 3.69
N PRO A 571 -12.80 -59.77 4.18
CA PRO A 571 -11.53 -60.35 3.75
C PRO A 571 -11.31 -61.74 4.38
N GLY A 572 -10.93 -62.70 3.53
CA GLY A 572 -10.46 -64.02 3.93
C GLY A 572 -9.02 -63.98 4.42
N THR A 573 -8.80 -64.68 5.51
CA THR A 573 -7.52 -64.98 6.15
C THR A 573 -6.68 -65.89 5.25
N ASP A 574 -5.46 -65.48 4.93
CA ASP A 574 -4.47 -66.35 4.28
C ASP A 574 -3.61 -67.03 5.35
N LEU A 575 -3.56 -68.36 5.28
CA LEU A 575 -2.61 -69.22 5.99
C LEU A 575 -1.63 -69.73 4.93
N GLY A 576 -0.39 -69.28 5.00
CA GLY A 576 0.73 -69.70 4.15
C GLY A 576 2.02 -69.04 4.59
#